data_AF-A0A7S4SH76-F1
#
_entry.id   AF-A0A7S4SH76-F1
#
_cell.length_a   1.000
_cell.length_b   1.000
_cell.length_c   1.000
_cell.angle_alpha   90.00
_cell.angle_beta   90.00
_cell.angle_gamma   90.00
#
_symmetry.space_group_name_H-M   'P 1'
#
loop_
_entity.id
_entity.type
_entity.pdbx_description
1 polymer ?
#
loop_
_entity_poly.entity_id
_entity_poly.type
_entity_poly.pdbx_seq_one_letter_code
_entity_poly.pdbx_strand_id
1 'polypeptide(L)'
;LRVPKGDGDNVDELEDVREATEYHHDNHNEKQHSHSYWKKRKNKKRFLLKPQGVCGKIKYMSPEIRQNKVPFDGYAVDMWAVGVILFMMCTGYDPWEVPCDSDKRFYYFTRGHLADIIKKWDVELSVELLDLLQWMMMVNPRERPCLSQVRAHPWMMMGRYEKEHKK
;
A
#
# COMPACT_ATOMS: atom_id res chain seq x y z
N LEU A 1 13.49 -46.80 23.97
CA LEU A 1 14.93 -46.86 23.60
C LEU A 1 15.54 -45.48 23.81
N ARG A 2 16.80 -45.46 24.28
CA ARG A 2 17.60 -44.31 24.72
C ARG A 2 18.40 -43.70 23.55
N VAL A 3 18.39 -42.35 23.48
CA VAL A 3 19.40 -41.32 23.07
C VAL A 3 20.28 -41.54 21.82
N PRO A 4 20.77 -40.48 21.13
CA PRO A 4 21.81 -39.59 21.68
C PRO A 4 21.63 -38.07 21.43
N LYS A 5 22.10 -37.31 22.42
CA LYS A 5 22.60 -35.93 22.26
C LYS A 5 23.91 -35.99 21.47
N GLY A 6 24.10 -35.05 20.55
CA GLY A 6 25.39 -34.70 20.00
C GLY A 6 25.57 -33.20 20.14
N ASP A 7 26.39 -32.80 21.11
CA ASP A 7 27.07 -31.51 21.11
C ASP A 7 28.22 -31.61 20.10
N GLY A 8 28.39 -30.57 19.29
CA GLY A 8 29.44 -30.49 18.29
C GLY A 8 29.39 -29.11 17.64
N ASP A 9 30.28 -28.24 18.10
CA ASP A 9 30.56 -26.94 17.54
C ASP A 9 30.67 -27.00 16.01
N ASN A 10 29.88 -26.20 15.32
CA ASN A 10 30.15 -25.82 13.94
C ASN A 10 30.04 -24.29 13.85
N VAL A 11 31.11 -23.65 14.33
CA VAL A 11 31.49 -22.29 13.97
C VAL A 11 31.92 -22.30 12.50
N ASP A 12 30.97 -22.33 11.56
CA ASP A 12 31.24 -22.17 10.12
C ASP A 12 29.97 -21.88 9.29
N GLU A 13 29.00 -21.18 9.88
CA GLU A 13 27.84 -20.66 9.14
C GLU A 13 27.66 -19.15 9.40
N LEU A 14 28.81 -18.45 9.43
CA LEU A 14 28.91 -16.99 9.61
C LEU A 14 29.63 -16.28 8.45
N GLU A 15 29.93 -16.98 7.35
CA GLU A 15 30.53 -16.36 6.16
C GLU A 15 29.57 -16.14 4.98
N ASP A 16 28.34 -16.69 5.00
CA ASP A 16 27.41 -16.56 3.85
C ASP A 16 26.37 -15.42 4.00
N VAL A 17 26.50 -14.59 5.04
CA VAL A 17 25.62 -13.43 5.31
C VAL A 17 26.27 -12.09 5.00
N ARG A 18 27.54 -12.07 4.58
CA ARG A 18 28.27 -10.84 4.25
C ARG A 18 28.21 -10.47 2.76
N GLU A 19 28.05 -11.45 1.88
CA GLU A 19 28.11 -11.21 0.42
C GLU A 19 26.78 -10.71 -0.18
N ALA A 20 25.65 -10.87 0.52
CA ALA A 20 24.34 -10.37 0.07
C ALA A 20 24.08 -8.88 0.38
N THR A 21 25.02 -8.18 1.03
CA THR A 21 24.85 -6.77 1.44
C THR A 21 25.55 -5.75 0.54
N GLU A 22 26.32 -6.19 -0.46
CA GLU A 22 27.11 -5.29 -1.33
C GLU A 22 26.64 -5.17 -2.79
N TYR A 23 25.62 -5.91 -3.21
CA TYR A 23 25.00 -5.71 -4.53
C TYR A 23 23.76 -4.82 -4.43
N HIS A 24 23.99 -3.50 -4.43
CA HIS A 24 23.16 -2.41 -4.99
C HIS A 24 23.44 -1.08 -4.29
N HIS A 25 24.71 -0.69 -4.20
CA HIS A 25 25.03 0.72 -4.36
C HIS A 25 25.07 1.02 -5.87
N ASP A 26 24.55 2.19 -6.23
CA ASP A 26 24.42 2.74 -7.59
C ASP A 26 23.22 2.24 -8.42
N ASN A 27 22.07 2.87 -8.21
CA ASN A 27 21.56 3.90 -9.14
C ASN A 27 20.19 4.39 -8.63
N HIS A 28 20.17 5.29 -7.63
CA HIS A 28 18.94 5.86 -7.10
C HIS A 28 18.73 7.29 -7.62
N ASN A 29 18.67 7.42 -8.94
CA ASN A 29 18.13 8.60 -9.59
C ASN A 29 17.17 8.14 -10.71
N GLU A 30 16.01 8.81 -10.78
CA GLU A 30 14.82 8.47 -11.60
C GLU A 30 14.11 7.17 -11.18
N LYS A 31 12.96 7.19 -10.50
CA LYS A 31 11.75 7.94 -10.82
C LYS A 31 11.02 8.29 -9.53
N GLN A 32 11.32 9.48 -9.01
CA GLN A 32 10.30 10.19 -8.26
C GLN A 32 9.17 10.47 -9.25
N HIS A 33 8.17 9.58 -9.31
CA HIS A 33 6.95 9.82 -10.07
C HIS A 33 6.44 11.20 -9.65
N SER A 34 6.43 12.08 -10.65
CA SER A 34 6.33 13.53 -10.50
C SER A 34 5.15 13.89 -9.61
N HIS A 35 5.44 14.22 -8.35
CA HIS A 35 4.50 14.76 -7.35
C HIS A 35 3.83 16.08 -7.82
N SER A 36 4.21 16.58 -9.00
CA SER A 36 3.64 17.78 -9.60
C SER A 36 2.27 17.55 -10.25
N TYR A 37 1.97 16.34 -10.75
CA TYR A 37 0.73 16.09 -11.50
C TYR A 37 -0.55 16.20 -10.64
N TRP A 38 -0.46 15.90 -9.34
CA TRP A 38 -1.61 15.88 -8.44
C TRP A 38 -1.75 17.15 -7.57
N LYS A 39 -0.80 18.09 -7.67
CA LYS A 39 -0.85 19.35 -6.94
C LYS A 39 -1.73 20.37 -7.67
N LYS A 40 -3.03 20.38 -7.34
CA LYS A 40 -3.85 21.61 -7.29
C LYS A 40 -5.21 21.36 -6.62
N ARG A 41 -5.34 21.79 -5.36
CA ARG A 41 -6.60 22.33 -4.81
C ARG A 41 -6.34 23.41 -3.75
N LYS A 42 -7.13 24.48 -3.84
CA LYS A 42 -7.33 25.49 -2.78
C LYS A 42 -8.20 24.91 -1.66
N ASN A 43 -7.85 25.23 -0.40
CA ASN A 43 -8.43 24.75 0.85
C ASN A 43 -9.98 24.72 0.87
N LYS A 44 -10.57 23.52 0.75
CA LYS A 44 -11.90 23.25 1.29
C LYS A 44 -11.68 22.68 2.70
N LYS A 45 -12.26 23.28 3.75
CA LYS A 45 -12.09 22.80 5.13
C LYS A 45 -12.52 21.33 5.21
N ARG A 46 -11.58 20.43 5.53
CA ARG A 46 -11.87 19.02 5.82
C ARG A 46 -12.52 18.97 7.21
N PHE A 47 -13.69 18.36 7.31
CA PHE A 47 -14.36 18.14 8.60
C PHE A 47 -13.71 16.94 9.28
N LEU A 48 -13.21 17.13 10.50
CA LEU A 48 -12.57 16.06 11.27
C LEU A 48 -13.57 15.47 12.28
N LEU A 49 -13.64 14.16 12.30
CA LEU A 49 -14.44 13.38 13.24
C LEU A 49 -13.59 13.05 14.46
N LYS A 50 -14.19 13.08 15.65
CA LYS A 50 -13.51 12.66 16.89
C LYS A 50 -13.41 11.12 16.94
N PRO A 51 -12.32 10.57 17.48
CA PRO A 51 -12.21 9.14 17.70
C PRO A 51 -13.27 8.66 18.70
N GLN A 52 -13.95 7.56 18.38
CA GLN A 52 -15.05 6.99 19.18
C GLN A 52 -14.73 5.58 19.70
N GLY A 53 -13.52 5.09 19.45
CA GLY A 53 -13.14 3.69 19.68
C GLY A 53 -12.74 3.01 18.38
N VAL A 54 -12.08 1.85 18.49
CA VAL A 54 -11.74 1.00 17.36
C VAL A 54 -12.93 0.07 17.10
N CYS A 55 -13.65 0.29 15.99
CA CYS A 55 -14.71 -0.59 15.52
C CYS A 55 -14.47 -1.00 14.06
N GLY A 56 -14.89 -2.21 13.68
CA GLY A 56 -14.73 -2.74 12.32
C GLY A 56 -13.67 -3.85 12.18
N LYS A 57 -13.55 -4.41 10.97
CA LYS A 57 -12.55 -5.45 10.65
C LYS A 57 -11.18 -4.81 10.44
N ILE A 58 -10.19 -5.24 11.23
CA ILE A 58 -8.85 -4.63 11.31
C ILE A 58 -8.17 -4.44 9.95
N LYS A 59 -8.31 -5.40 9.03
CA LYS A 59 -7.63 -5.38 7.73
C LYS A 59 -8.01 -4.20 6.82
N TYR A 60 -9.21 -3.64 6.97
CA TYR A 60 -9.72 -2.51 6.16
C TYR A 60 -9.42 -1.15 6.79
N MET A 61 -8.93 -1.15 8.02
CA MET A 61 -8.76 0.05 8.81
C MET A 61 -7.58 0.87 8.30
N SER A 62 -7.76 2.19 8.19
CA SER A 62 -6.63 3.07 7.89
C SER A 62 -5.70 3.20 9.12
N PRO A 63 -4.42 3.55 8.92
CA PRO A 63 -3.44 3.61 10.00
C PRO A 63 -3.86 4.57 11.13
N GLU A 64 -4.47 5.70 10.78
CA GLU A 64 -4.93 6.71 11.73
C GLU A 64 -6.16 6.28 12.55
N ILE A 65 -7.08 5.48 11.96
CA ILE A 65 -8.21 4.93 12.72
C ILE A 65 -7.73 3.87 13.68
N ARG A 66 -6.77 3.02 13.27
CA ARG A 66 -6.21 2.02 14.16
C ARG A 66 -5.51 2.64 15.36
N GLN A 67 -4.80 3.75 15.16
CA GLN A 67 -4.22 4.50 16.26
C GLN A 67 -5.29 5.06 17.19
N ASN A 68 -6.41 5.55 16.64
CA ASN A 68 -7.58 6.05 17.38
C ASN A 68 -7.25 7.15 18.42
N LYS A 69 -6.21 7.95 18.17
CA LYS A 69 -5.73 8.98 19.11
C LYS A 69 -6.18 10.39 18.80
N VAL A 70 -6.40 10.70 17.52
CA VAL A 70 -6.61 12.07 17.04
C VAL A 70 -7.83 12.17 16.12
N PRO A 71 -8.45 13.35 15.99
CA PRO A 71 -9.51 13.54 15.01
C PRO A 71 -9.05 13.20 13.60
N PHE A 72 -9.91 12.54 12.82
CA PHE A 72 -9.59 12.00 11.50
C PHE A 72 -10.57 12.50 10.43
N ASP A 73 -10.17 12.45 9.17
CA ASP A 73 -11.03 12.79 8.03
C ASP A 73 -11.77 11.55 7.55
N GLY A 74 -13.09 11.51 7.75
CA GLY A 74 -13.93 10.35 7.37
C GLY A 74 -13.82 10.00 5.89
N TYR A 75 -13.77 10.99 5.00
CA TYR A 75 -13.64 10.72 3.57
C TYR A 75 -12.28 10.09 3.21
N ALA A 76 -11.21 10.49 3.91
CA ALA A 76 -9.89 9.94 3.67
C ALA A 76 -9.79 8.50 4.19
N VAL A 77 -10.45 8.19 5.30
CA VAL A 77 -10.54 6.84 5.87
C VAL A 77 -11.35 5.92 4.95
N ASP A 78 -12.49 6.39 4.45
CA ASP A 78 -13.29 5.65 3.47
C ASP A 78 -12.49 5.36 2.20
N MET A 79 -11.71 6.33 1.71
CA MET A 79 -10.88 6.15 0.53
C MET A 79 -9.84 5.04 0.70
N TRP A 80 -9.23 4.94 1.89
CA TRP A 80 -8.33 3.84 2.22
C TRP A 80 -9.06 2.49 2.16
N ALA A 81 -10.21 2.37 2.83
CA ALA A 81 -10.98 1.14 2.88
C ALA A 81 -11.42 0.69 1.47
N VAL A 82 -11.83 1.62 0.61
CA VAL A 82 -12.15 1.33 -0.79
C VAL A 82 -10.92 0.83 -1.53
N GLY A 83 -9.74 1.40 -1.29
CA GLY A 83 -8.47 0.93 -1.87
C GLY A 83 -8.15 -0.51 -1.47
N VAL A 84 -8.31 -0.86 -0.19
CA VAL A 84 -8.12 -2.23 0.32
C VAL A 84 -9.09 -3.20 -0.35
N ILE A 85 -10.37 -2.84 -0.46
CA ILE A 85 -11.40 -3.67 -1.10
C ILE A 85 -11.08 -3.87 -2.59
N LEU A 86 -10.71 -2.80 -3.30
CA LEU A 86 -10.33 -2.87 -4.71
C LEU A 86 -9.12 -3.81 -4.91
N PHE A 87 -8.11 -3.68 -4.07
CA PHE A 87 -6.95 -4.57 -4.10
C PHE A 87 -7.36 -6.05 -3.95
N MET A 88 -8.18 -6.36 -2.94
CA MET A 88 -8.65 -7.74 -2.71
C MET A 88 -9.49 -8.26 -3.88
N MET A 89 -10.31 -7.43 -4.49
CA MET A 89 -11.11 -7.83 -5.66
C MET A 89 -10.24 -8.15 -6.88
N CYS A 90 -9.15 -7.41 -7.08
CA CYS A 90 -8.26 -7.59 -8.23
C CYS A 90 -7.24 -8.72 -8.04
N THR A 91 -6.82 -8.99 -6.79
CA THR A 91 -5.73 -9.94 -6.50
C THR A 91 -6.23 -11.24 -5.87
N GLY A 92 -7.37 -11.23 -5.17
CA GLY A 92 -7.83 -12.33 -4.33
C GLY A 92 -7.09 -12.47 -3.00
N TYR A 93 -6.11 -11.59 -2.70
CA TYR A 93 -5.26 -11.66 -1.52
C TYR A 93 -5.50 -10.49 -0.57
N ASP A 94 -5.31 -10.74 0.73
CA ASP A 94 -5.25 -9.67 1.73
C ASP A 94 -3.93 -8.88 1.57
N PRO A 95 -3.96 -7.53 1.51
CA PRO A 95 -2.74 -6.75 1.28
C PRO A 95 -1.77 -6.81 2.47
N TRP A 96 -2.29 -6.97 3.69
CA TRP A 96 -1.57 -7.16 4.95
C TRP A 96 -2.50 -7.83 5.96
N GLU A 97 -1.93 -8.36 7.04
CA GLU A 97 -2.71 -8.88 8.17
C GLU A 97 -3.16 -7.74 9.08
N VAL A 98 -2.26 -6.77 9.32
CA VAL A 98 -2.50 -5.66 10.24
C VAL A 98 -1.89 -4.37 9.69
N PRO A 99 -2.64 -3.24 9.63
CA PRO A 99 -2.12 -1.99 9.07
C PRO A 99 -1.17 -1.28 10.04
N CYS A 100 0.06 -1.79 10.20
CA CYS A 100 1.16 -1.20 10.98
C CYS A 100 2.52 -1.64 10.46
N ASP A 101 3.54 -0.85 10.76
CA ASP A 101 4.93 -1.10 10.31
C ASP A 101 5.54 -2.42 10.80
N SER A 102 5.00 -3.06 11.84
CA SER A 102 5.45 -4.39 12.26
C SER A 102 5.00 -5.49 11.29
N ASP A 103 3.99 -5.24 10.45
CA ASP A 103 3.61 -6.11 9.34
C ASP A 103 4.49 -5.75 8.13
N LYS A 104 5.31 -6.71 7.67
CA LYS A 104 6.24 -6.50 6.56
C LYS A 104 5.51 -6.09 5.28
N ARG A 105 4.33 -6.65 4.98
CA ARG A 105 3.58 -6.33 3.77
C ARG A 105 3.11 -4.88 3.82
N PHE A 106 2.55 -4.46 4.95
CA PHE A 106 2.16 -3.07 5.17
C PHE A 106 3.37 -2.12 5.06
N TYR A 107 4.50 -2.47 5.67
CA TYR A 107 5.73 -1.68 5.63
C TYR A 107 6.22 -1.42 4.20
N TYR A 108 6.29 -2.47 3.36
CA TYR A 108 6.71 -2.33 1.97
C TYR A 108 5.67 -1.60 1.13
N PHE A 109 4.39 -1.94 1.31
CA PHE A 109 3.28 -1.32 0.59
C PHE A 109 3.27 0.19 0.75
N THR A 110 3.38 0.66 1.99
CA THR A 110 3.30 2.09 2.33
C THR A 110 4.50 2.92 1.88
N ARG A 111 5.59 2.27 1.47
CA ARG A 111 6.80 2.90 0.94
C ARG A 111 6.89 2.88 -0.60
N GLY A 112 5.83 2.47 -1.29
CA GLY A 112 5.78 2.48 -2.75
C GLY A 112 6.21 1.18 -3.42
N HIS A 113 6.40 0.10 -2.65
CA HIS A 113 6.83 -1.20 -3.18
C HIS A 113 5.67 -2.12 -3.57
N LEU A 114 4.49 -1.56 -3.88
CA LEU A 114 3.31 -2.34 -4.28
C LEU A 114 3.58 -3.22 -5.51
N ALA A 115 4.25 -2.68 -6.53
CA ALA A 115 4.59 -3.44 -7.73
C ALA A 115 5.48 -4.65 -7.41
N ASP A 116 6.43 -4.51 -6.49
CA ASP A 116 7.32 -5.60 -6.06
C ASP A 116 6.55 -6.70 -5.33
N ILE A 117 5.58 -6.32 -4.49
CA ILE A 117 4.70 -7.27 -3.78
C ILE A 117 3.85 -8.05 -4.78
N ILE A 118 3.22 -7.36 -5.73
CA ILE A 118 2.34 -7.96 -6.75
C ILE A 118 3.13 -8.92 -7.65
N LYS A 119 4.34 -8.55 -8.06
CA LYS A 119 5.22 -9.42 -8.84
C LYS A 119 5.59 -10.70 -8.08
N LYS A 120 5.83 -10.62 -6.77
CA LYS A 120 6.12 -11.80 -5.93
C LYS A 120 4.90 -12.73 -5.77
N TRP A 121 3.69 -12.22 -5.98
CA TRP A 121 2.46 -13.00 -5.89
C TRP A 121 2.01 -13.55 -7.23
N ASP A 122 2.79 -13.33 -8.30
CA ASP A 122 2.48 -13.79 -9.65
C ASP A 122 1.09 -13.30 -10.15
N VAL A 123 0.73 -12.07 -9.76
CA VAL A 123 -0.51 -11.41 -10.20
C VAL A 123 -0.18 -10.32 -11.22
N GLU A 124 -0.87 -10.31 -12.34
CA GLU A 124 -0.76 -9.26 -13.34
C GLU A 124 -1.79 -8.15 -13.10
N LEU A 125 -1.33 -6.94 -12.81
CA LEU A 125 -2.15 -5.73 -12.73
C LEU A 125 -1.63 -4.67 -13.70
N SER A 126 -2.53 -3.86 -14.26
CA SER A 126 -2.11 -2.74 -15.10
C SER A 126 -1.32 -1.70 -14.29
N VAL A 127 -0.41 -0.98 -14.95
CA VAL A 127 0.41 0.06 -14.31
C VAL A 127 -0.50 1.16 -13.73
N GLU A 128 -1.59 1.49 -14.41
CA GLU A 128 -2.57 2.48 -13.95
C GLU A 128 -3.34 2.00 -12.73
N LEU A 129 -3.62 0.69 -12.60
CA LEU A 129 -4.26 0.15 -11.40
C LEU A 129 -3.32 0.22 -10.20
N LEU A 130 -2.05 -0.16 -10.39
CA LEU A 130 -1.03 -0.08 -9.35
C LEU A 130 -0.85 1.36 -8.85
N ASP A 131 -0.78 2.33 -9.78
CA ASP A 131 -0.69 3.76 -9.47
C ASP A 131 -1.91 4.24 -8.65
N LEU A 132 -3.12 3.87 -9.08
CA LEU A 132 -4.35 4.23 -8.37
C LEU A 132 -4.39 3.64 -6.95
N LEU A 133 -4.07 2.34 -6.82
CA LEU A 133 -4.05 1.65 -5.53
C LEU A 133 -3.05 2.30 -4.57
N GLN A 134 -1.84 2.57 -5.04
CA GLN A 134 -0.81 3.24 -4.24
C GLN A 134 -1.28 4.61 -3.76
N TRP A 135 -1.97 5.38 -4.62
CA TRP A 135 -2.47 6.71 -4.28
C TRP A 135 -3.63 6.68 -3.28
N MET A 136 -4.59 5.76 -3.45
CA MET A 136 -5.73 5.58 -2.55
C MET A 136 -5.30 5.18 -1.13
N MET A 137 -4.22 4.42 -1.02
CA MET A 137 -3.69 3.87 0.23
C MET A 137 -2.39 4.56 0.70
N MET A 138 -2.28 5.87 0.47
CA MET A 138 -1.22 6.69 1.07
C MET A 138 -1.38 6.76 2.59
N VAL A 139 -0.28 6.64 3.35
CA VAL A 139 -0.32 6.72 4.82
C VAL A 139 -0.85 8.07 5.28
N ASN A 140 -0.38 9.16 4.67
CA ASN A 140 -0.86 10.50 4.97
C ASN A 140 -2.29 10.71 4.42
N PRO A 141 -3.32 10.89 5.27
CA PRO A 141 -4.71 11.05 4.81
C PRO A 141 -4.95 12.29 3.95
N ARG A 142 -4.04 13.28 4.02
CA ARG A 142 -4.12 14.51 3.22
C ARG A 142 -3.67 14.32 1.78
N GLU A 143 -2.87 13.30 1.52
CA GLU A 143 -2.33 12.96 0.19
C GLU A 143 -3.23 12.00 -0.58
N ARG A 144 -4.16 11.32 0.11
CA ARG A 144 -5.16 10.46 -0.51
C ARG A 144 -6.09 11.25 -1.44
N PRO A 145 -6.51 10.67 -2.58
CA PRO A 145 -7.44 11.29 -3.51
C PRO A 145 -8.83 11.44 -2.88
N CYS A 146 -9.59 12.42 -3.34
CA CYS A 146 -11.04 12.40 -3.17
C CYS A 146 -11.70 11.59 -4.30
N LEU A 147 -12.97 11.23 -4.13
CA LEU A 147 -13.71 10.43 -5.11
C LEU A 147 -13.71 11.04 -6.52
N SER A 148 -13.81 12.36 -6.65
CA SER A 148 -13.75 13.03 -7.95
C SER A 148 -12.40 12.87 -8.66
N GLN A 149 -11.32 12.78 -7.89
CA GLN A 149 -9.97 12.53 -8.43
C GLN A 149 -9.81 11.08 -8.86
N VAL A 150 -10.27 10.12 -8.04
CA VAL A 150 -10.31 8.70 -8.43
C VAL A 150 -11.08 8.53 -9.73
N ARG A 151 -12.27 9.14 -9.85
CA ARG A 151 -13.11 9.05 -11.07
C ARG A 151 -12.41 9.57 -12.34
N ALA A 152 -11.47 10.49 -12.19
CA ALA A 152 -10.70 11.09 -13.27
C ALA A 152 -9.35 10.39 -13.52
N HIS A 153 -9.01 9.40 -12.70
CA HIS A 153 -7.76 8.66 -12.84
C HIS A 153 -7.72 7.87 -14.17
N PRO A 154 -6.58 7.75 -14.85
CA PRO A 154 -6.45 7.00 -16.11
C PRO A 154 -7.10 5.61 -16.06
N TRP A 155 -6.86 4.84 -15.00
CA TRP A 155 -7.47 3.51 -14.81
C TRP A 155 -9.01 3.53 -14.87
N MET A 156 -9.66 4.56 -14.31
CA MET A 156 -11.13 4.71 -14.32
C MET A 156 -11.68 5.21 -15.66
N MET A 157 -10.81 5.74 -16.52
CA MET A 157 -11.18 6.30 -17.83
C MET A 157 -11.01 5.30 -18.96
N MET A 158 -10.07 4.35 -18.87
CA MET A 158 -9.77 3.35 -19.90
C MET A 158 -11.03 2.58 -20.39
N GLY A 159 -11.89 2.13 -19.48
CA GLY A 159 -13.13 1.41 -19.84
C GLY A 159 -14.29 2.27 -20.38
N ARG A 160 -14.14 3.60 -20.45
CA ARG A 160 -15.16 4.49 -21.04
C ARG A 160 -14.99 4.66 -22.54
N TYR A 161 -13.77 4.52 -23.05
CA TYR A 161 -13.46 4.73 -24.48
C TYR A 161 -14.06 3.67 -25.39
N GLU A 162 -14.25 2.43 -24.93
CA GLU A 162 -14.85 1.37 -25.76
C GLU A 162 -16.34 1.60 -26.09
N LYS A 163 -17.05 2.45 -25.31
CA LYS A 163 -18.49 2.67 -25.49
C LYS A 163 -18.83 3.84 -26.42
N GLU A 164 -17.90 4.75 -26.68
CA GLU A 164 -18.16 5.94 -27.50
C GLU A 164 -17.82 5.76 -28.99
N HIS A 165 -17.02 4.76 -29.35
CA HIS A 165 -16.68 4.45 -30.76
C HIS A 165 -17.58 3.38 -31.42
N LYS A 166 -18.70 3.00 -30.77
CA LYS A 166 -19.73 2.11 -31.33
C LYS A 166 -21.08 2.84 -31.57
N LYS A 167 -21.06 4.15 -31.78
CA LYS A 167 -22.24 4.92 -32.18
C LYS A 167 -22.12 5.43 -33.61
#